data_AF-A0A2N2W199-F1
#
_entry.id   AF-A0A2N2W199-F1
#
_cell.length_a   1.000
_cell.length_b   1.000
_cell.length_c   1.000
_cell.angle_alpha   90.00
_cell.angle_beta   90.00
_cell.angle_gamma   90.00
#
_symmetry.space_group_name_H-M   'P 1'
#
loop_
_entity.id
_entity.type
_entity.pdbx_description
1 polymer ?
#
loop_
_entity_poly.entity_id
_entity_poly.type
_entity_poly.pdbx_seq_one_letter_code
_entity_poly.pdbx_strand_id
1 'polypeptide(L)'
;MKLIELIIKMMKYFIFLFLLTAFTCKEKKQPISNDELSSILSNSIFKYHETKDHQYLDSAYVKLIRNKDYKNSELATTNLQLSISLLLNMKKYDELEKLLTKTKNLNEYNRLNTLNIVRYHKLKNINKHKANSYIEENIARITDSLNTKPKDSLIYADYFSMRMFLVGKEKAIMEIDSMQTDKVYPKDFYDLLKESIKVYPGEHL
;
A
#
# COMPACT_ATOMS: atom_id res chain seq x y z
N MET A 1 -2.46 -69.48 -17.96
CA MET A 1 -2.90 -68.72 -16.77
C MET A 1 -1.88 -67.68 -16.30
N LYS A 2 -0.58 -68.03 -16.16
CA LYS A 2 0.46 -67.11 -15.65
C LYS A 2 0.76 -65.85 -16.49
N LEU A 3 0.55 -65.89 -17.82
CA LEU A 3 0.86 -64.76 -18.71
C LEU A 3 -0.17 -63.61 -18.58
N ILE A 4 -1.45 -63.95 -18.41
CA ILE A 4 -2.54 -62.97 -18.27
C ILE A 4 -2.42 -62.21 -16.95
N GLU A 5 -2.06 -62.90 -15.86
CA GLU A 5 -1.80 -62.27 -14.56
C GLU A 5 -0.61 -61.30 -14.61
N LEU A 6 0.45 -61.64 -15.35
CA LEU A 6 1.62 -60.79 -15.53
C LEU A 6 1.25 -59.51 -16.31
N ILE A 7 0.46 -59.62 -17.37
CA ILE A 7 -0.01 -58.49 -18.18
C ILE A 7 -0.91 -57.56 -17.34
N ILE A 8 -1.85 -58.13 -16.57
CA ILE A 8 -2.73 -57.35 -15.68
C ILE A 8 -1.91 -56.61 -14.61
N LYS A 9 -0.89 -57.26 -14.05
CA LYS A 9 0.00 -56.65 -13.04
C LYS A 9 0.82 -55.51 -13.65
N MET A 10 1.38 -55.70 -14.84
CA MET A 10 2.11 -54.65 -15.58
C MET A 10 1.22 -53.45 -15.94
N MET A 11 -0.02 -53.69 -16.40
CA MET A 11 -0.96 -52.61 -16.72
C MET A 11 -1.31 -51.77 -15.48
N LYS A 12 -1.48 -52.39 -14.31
CA LYS A 12 -1.73 -51.66 -13.05
C LYS A 12 -0.55 -50.75 -12.67
N TYR A 13 0.68 -51.23 -12.81
CA TYR A 13 1.87 -50.39 -12.57
C TYR A 13 1.97 -49.23 -13.57
N PHE A 14 1.64 -49.46 -14.84
CA PHE A 14 1.69 -48.43 -15.86
C PHE A 14 0.65 -47.33 -15.63
N ILE A 15 -0.57 -47.71 -15.24
CA ILE A 15 -1.64 -46.75 -14.88
C ILE A 15 -1.23 -45.94 -13.64
N PHE A 16 -0.62 -46.57 -12.63
CA PHE A 16 -0.15 -45.88 -11.43
C PHE A 16 1.00 -44.90 -11.73
N LEU A 17 1.94 -45.30 -12.60
CA LEU A 17 3.04 -44.44 -13.04
C LEU A 17 2.53 -43.24 -13.88
N PHE A 18 1.52 -43.45 -14.73
CA PHE A 18 0.90 -42.40 -15.54
C PHE A 18 0.10 -41.40 -14.69
N LEU A 19 -0.57 -41.88 -13.63
CA LEU A 19 -1.24 -41.00 -12.66
C LEU A 19 -0.24 -40.18 -11.84
N LEU A 20 0.91 -40.74 -11.47
CA LEU A 20 1.97 -40.02 -10.75
C LEU A 20 2.63 -38.92 -11.59
N THR A 21 2.73 -39.09 -12.92
CA THR A 21 3.28 -38.06 -13.82
C THR A 21 2.23 -37.03 -14.25
N ALA A 22 0.95 -37.39 -14.30
CA ALA A 22 -0.14 -36.44 -14.60
C ALA A 22 -0.30 -35.35 -13.52
N PHE A 23 -0.02 -35.65 -12.25
CA PHE A 23 -0.09 -34.69 -11.15
C PHE A 23 1.12 -33.74 -11.03
N THR A 24 2.19 -33.94 -11.81
CA THR A 24 3.36 -33.03 -11.79
C THR A 24 3.33 -31.98 -12.89
N CYS A 25 2.23 -31.88 -13.64
CA CYS A 25 1.97 -30.72 -14.49
C CYS A 25 1.66 -29.50 -13.61
N LYS A 26 2.70 -28.93 -13.00
CA LYS A 26 2.66 -27.54 -12.56
C LYS A 26 2.45 -26.72 -13.82
N GLU A 27 1.20 -26.36 -14.09
CA GLU A 27 0.90 -25.26 -15.01
C GLU A 27 1.89 -24.14 -14.67
N LYS A 28 2.79 -23.83 -15.60
CA LYS A 28 3.59 -22.61 -15.52
C LYS A 28 2.57 -21.48 -15.61
N LYS A 29 2.02 -21.07 -14.46
CA LYS A 29 1.12 -19.92 -14.37
C LYS A 29 1.82 -18.77 -15.08
N GLN A 30 1.20 -18.31 -16.16
CA GLN A 30 1.76 -17.20 -16.93
C GLN A 30 2.03 -16.03 -15.97
N PRO A 31 3.13 -15.30 -16.15
CA PRO A 31 3.39 -14.12 -15.35
C PRO A 31 2.27 -13.10 -15.58
N ILE A 32 1.65 -12.67 -14.48
CA ILE A 32 0.58 -11.65 -14.47
C ILE A 32 1.16 -10.35 -15.05
N SER A 33 0.46 -9.77 -16.03
CA SER A 33 0.86 -8.49 -16.63
C SER A 33 0.69 -7.34 -15.64
N ASN A 34 1.32 -6.18 -15.89
CA ASN A 34 1.18 -5.04 -14.99
C ASN A 34 -0.24 -4.49 -14.97
N ASP A 35 -0.93 -4.46 -16.10
CA ASP A 35 -2.30 -3.96 -16.20
C ASP A 35 -3.29 -4.90 -15.49
N GLU A 36 -3.10 -6.21 -15.65
CA GLU A 36 -3.87 -7.22 -14.93
C GLU A 36 -3.65 -7.08 -13.42
N LEU A 37 -2.39 -6.87 -13.00
CA LEU A 37 -2.07 -6.63 -11.60
C LEU A 37 -2.74 -5.36 -11.08
N SER A 38 -2.69 -4.24 -11.81
CA SER A 38 -3.32 -2.98 -11.39
C SER A 38 -4.81 -3.16 -11.10
N SER A 39 -5.52 -3.85 -12.00
CA SER A 39 -6.95 -4.14 -11.85
C SER A 39 -7.22 -5.01 -10.62
N ILE A 40 -6.42 -6.06 -10.41
CA ILE A 40 -6.53 -6.94 -9.24
C ILE A 40 -6.31 -6.14 -7.95
N LEU A 41 -5.23 -5.37 -7.86
CA LEU A 41 -4.90 -4.62 -6.66
C LEU A 41 -5.98 -3.59 -6.33
N SER A 42 -6.40 -2.81 -7.31
CA SER A 42 -7.43 -1.78 -7.15
C SER A 42 -8.76 -2.38 -6.66
N ASN A 43 -9.26 -3.42 -7.35
CA ASN A 43 -10.53 -4.06 -6.99
C ASN A 43 -10.49 -4.70 -5.61
N SER A 44 -9.38 -5.35 -5.24
CA SER A 44 -9.24 -5.95 -3.92
C SER A 44 -9.16 -4.92 -2.80
N ILE A 45 -8.44 -3.82 -2.98
CA ILE A 45 -8.38 -2.73 -2.00
C ILE A 45 -9.77 -2.12 -1.83
N PHE A 46 -10.47 -1.83 -2.94
CA PHE A 46 -11.84 -1.33 -2.91
C PHE A 46 -12.77 -2.29 -2.14
N LYS A 47 -12.77 -3.58 -2.48
CA LYS A 47 -13.59 -4.60 -1.80
C LYS A 47 -13.27 -4.74 -0.33
N TYR A 48 -12.00 -4.62 0.06
CA TYR A 48 -11.61 -4.57 1.46
C TYR A 48 -12.21 -3.35 2.18
N HIS A 49 -12.18 -2.14 1.59
CA HIS A 49 -12.78 -0.98 2.25
C HIS A 49 -14.32 -1.06 2.30
N GLU A 50 -14.97 -1.71 1.33
CA GLU A 50 -16.42 -1.96 1.31
C GLU A 50 -16.86 -3.00 2.35
N THR A 51 -16.13 -4.11 2.48
CA THR A 51 -16.56 -5.29 3.25
C THR A 51 -15.82 -5.51 4.55
N LYS A 52 -14.63 -4.91 4.69
CA LYS A 52 -13.62 -5.19 5.73
C LYS A 52 -13.12 -6.64 5.75
N ASP A 53 -13.31 -7.41 4.67
CA ASP A 53 -12.78 -8.77 4.54
C ASP A 53 -11.31 -8.77 4.08
N HIS A 54 -10.43 -9.23 4.96
CA HIS A 54 -8.99 -9.34 4.70
C HIS A 54 -8.62 -10.32 3.57
N GLN A 55 -9.49 -11.27 3.22
CA GLN A 55 -9.23 -12.23 2.14
C GLN A 55 -8.98 -11.54 0.80
N TYR A 56 -9.60 -10.38 0.55
CA TYR A 56 -9.35 -9.58 -0.65
C TYR A 56 -7.90 -9.07 -0.70
N LEU A 57 -7.37 -8.58 0.42
CA LEU A 57 -5.98 -8.12 0.54
C LEU A 57 -5.00 -9.28 0.41
N ASP A 58 -5.27 -10.40 1.08
CA ASP A 58 -4.42 -11.59 1.03
C ASP A 58 -4.30 -12.15 -0.40
N SER A 59 -5.43 -12.24 -1.10
CA SER A 59 -5.46 -12.67 -2.50
C SER A 59 -4.67 -11.72 -3.41
N ALA A 60 -4.84 -10.41 -3.25
CA ALA A 60 -4.09 -9.40 -3.98
C ALA A 60 -2.59 -9.47 -3.71
N TYR A 61 -2.18 -9.69 -2.46
CA TYR A 61 -0.77 -9.82 -2.09
C TYR A 61 -0.11 -11.04 -2.72
N VAL A 62 -0.81 -12.19 -2.75
CA VAL A 62 -0.33 -13.39 -3.46
C VAL A 62 -0.09 -13.10 -4.95
N LYS A 63 -0.90 -12.24 -5.57
CA LYS A 63 -0.73 -11.84 -6.97
C LYS A 63 0.44 -10.85 -7.14
N LEU A 64 0.58 -9.89 -6.23
CA LEU A 64 1.70 -8.94 -6.19
C LEU A 64 3.05 -9.65 -6.13
N ILE A 65 3.24 -10.55 -5.17
CA ILE A 65 4.53 -11.26 -4.99
C ILE A 65 4.85 -12.24 -6.14
N ARG A 66 3.89 -12.54 -7.02
CA ARG A 66 4.08 -13.39 -8.21
C ARG A 66 4.44 -12.58 -9.45
N ASN A 67 4.17 -11.28 -9.47
CA ASN A 67 4.55 -10.41 -10.57
C ASN A 67 6.09 -10.27 -10.63
N LYS A 68 6.64 -10.40 -11.84
CA LYS A 68 8.09 -10.40 -12.06
C LYS A 68 8.70 -9.03 -11.77
N ASP A 69 7.99 -7.96 -12.11
CA ASP A 69 8.48 -6.60 -11.93
C ASP A 69 8.49 -6.23 -10.46
N TYR A 70 7.56 -6.68 -9.63
CA TYR A 70 7.65 -6.50 -8.17
C TYR A 70 8.85 -7.23 -7.56
N LYS A 71 9.26 -8.38 -8.12
CA LYS A 71 10.45 -9.11 -7.66
C LYS A 71 11.76 -8.46 -8.08
N ASN A 72 11.80 -7.92 -9.30
CA ASN A 72 13.01 -7.39 -9.93
C ASN A 72 13.20 -5.89 -9.71
N SER A 73 12.10 -5.19 -9.51
CA SER A 73 12.03 -3.77 -9.17
C SER A 73 11.34 -3.69 -7.82
N GLU A 74 12.05 -3.17 -6.82
CA GLU A 74 11.57 -2.99 -5.44
C GLU A 74 10.44 -1.94 -5.30
N LEU A 75 9.65 -1.74 -6.35
CA LEU A 75 8.32 -1.14 -6.55
C LEU A 75 8.29 -0.64 -8.01
N ALA A 76 7.64 -1.37 -8.93
CA ALA A 76 7.53 -0.96 -10.33
C ALA A 76 6.64 0.29 -10.47
N THR A 77 6.97 1.20 -11.39
CA THR A 77 6.30 2.52 -11.56
C THR A 77 4.79 2.40 -11.78
N THR A 78 4.34 1.42 -12.57
CA THR A 78 2.93 1.26 -12.96
C THR A 78 2.01 0.86 -11.81
N ASN A 79 2.51 0.10 -10.84
CA ASN A 79 1.74 -0.45 -9.73
C ASN A 79 2.15 0.10 -8.36
N LEU A 80 2.99 1.13 -8.34
CA LEU A 80 3.65 1.68 -7.18
C LEU A 80 2.66 2.07 -6.06
N GLN A 81 1.71 2.94 -6.37
CA GLN A 81 0.76 3.46 -5.38
C GLN A 81 -0.20 2.37 -4.86
N LEU A 82 -0.63 1.47 -5.75
CA LEU A 82 -1.48 0.34 -5.39
C LEU A 82 -0.74 -0.66 -4.49
N SER A 83 0.55 -0.90 -4.76
CA SER A 83 1.41 -1.76 -3.93
C SER A 83 1.62 -1.14 -2.54
N ILE A 84 1.92 0.17 -2.47
CA ILE A 84 2.05 0.89 -1.20
C ILE A 84 0.74 0.81 -0.40
N SER A 85 -0.39 1.09 -1.05
CA SER A 85 -1.72 1.06 -0.43
C SER A 85 -2.08 -0.33 0.09
N LEU A 86 -1.80 -1.38 -0.68
CA LEU A 86 -2.01 -2.76 -0.25
C LEU A 86 -1.17 -3.07 1.00
N LEU A 87 0.13 -2.81 0.95
CA LEU A 87 1.05 -3.14 2.05
C LEU A 87 0.73 -2.36 3.34
N LEU A 88 0.30 -1.09 3.22
CA LEU A 88 -0.19 -0.28 4.35
C LEU A 88 -1.44 -0.89 4.97
N ASN A 89 -2.46 -1.23 4.17
CA ASN A 89 -3.69 -1.85 4.67
C ASN A 89 -3.44 -3.21 5.32
N MET A 90 -2.47 -3.97 4.80
CA MET A 90 -2.02 -5.24 5.40
C MET A 90 -1.08 -5.08 6.60
N LYS A 91 -0.73 -3.85 6.99
CA LYS A 91 0.24 -3.54 8.06
C LYS A 91 1.63 -4.17 7.85
N LYS A 92 2.04 -4.39 6.60
CA LYS A 92 3.35 -4.96 6.21
C LYS A 92 4.44 -3.89 6.22
N TYR A 93 4.59 -3.18 7.34
CA TYR A 93 5.44 -1.98 7.44
C TYR A 93 6.92 -2.26 7.22
N ASP A 94 7.45 -3.40 7.69
CA ASP A 94 8.85 -3.75 7.49
C ASP A 94 9.20 -4.00 6.02
N GLU A 95 8.31 -4.69 5.30
CA GLU A 95 8.47 -4.93 3.87
C GLU A 95 8.40 -3.59 3.11
N LEU A 96 7.40 -2.76 3.43
CA LEU A 96 7.21 -1.47 2.78
C LEU A 96 8.35 -0.48 3.07
N GLU A 97 8.87 -0.42 4.30
CA GLU A 97 10.05 0.38 4.67
C GLU A 97 11.27 -0.01 3.82
N LYS A 98 11.51 -1.32 3.66
CA LYS A 98 12.61 -1.83 2.83
C LYS A 98 12.47 -1.42 1.36
N LEU A 99 11.25 -1.51 0.80
CA LEU A 99 10.97 -1.12 -0.58
C LEU A 99 11.16 0.38 -0.79
N LEU A 100 10.60 1.22 0.09
CA LEU A 100 10.71 2.69 0.02
C LEU A 100 12.14 3.21 0.21
N THR A 101 12.96 2.48 0.97
CA THR A 101 14.36 2.86 1.18
C THR A 101 15.20 2.69 -0.08
N LYS A 102 14.85 1.74 -0.95
CA LYS A 102 15.66 1.36 -2.11
C LYS A 102 15.11 1.83 -3.45
N THR A 103 13.79 2.03 -3.55
CA THR A 103 13.17 2.45 -4.80
C THR A 103 13.67 3.83 -5.27
N LYS A 104 14.02 3.92 -6.55
CA LYS A 104 14.36 5.17 -7.25
C LYS A 104 13.20 5.67 -8.13
N ASN A 105 12.09 4.93 -8.14
CA ASN A 105 10.95 5.19 -9.01
C ASN A 105 9.96 6.21 -8.42
N LEU A 106 10.14 6.57 -7.15
CA LEU A 106 9.43 7.66 -6.50
C LEU A 106 10.30 8.91 -6.49
N ASN A 107 9.69 10.07 -6.75
CA ASN A 107 10.36 11.34 -6.42
C ASN A 107 10.69 11.39 -4.93
N GLU A 108 11.75 12.10 -4.59
CA GLU A 108 12.31 12.11 -3.24
C GLU A 108 11.30 12.58 -2.19
N TYR A 109 10.55 13.64 -2.48
CA TYR A 109 9.55 14.19 -1.59
C TYR A 109 8.49 13.16 -1.20
N ASN A 110 7.84 12.52 -2.19
CA ASN A 110 6.82 11.50 -1.96
C ASN A 110 7.40 10.26 -1.27
N ARG A 111 8.62 9.85 -1.63
CA ARG A 111 9.30 8.70 -1.04
C ARG A 111 9.57 8.92 0.45
N LEU A 112 10.14 10.07 0.82
CA LEU A 112 10.46 10.39 2.20
C LEU A 112 9.19 10.59 3.04
N ASN A 113 8.17 11.27 2.49
CA ASN A 113 6.90 11.44 3.18
C ASN A 113 6.25 10.09 3.49
N THR A 114 6.15 9.22 2.47
CA THR A 114 5.59 7.87 2.64
C THR A 114 6.40 7.03 3.63
N LEU A 115 7.73 7.08 3.54
CA LEU A 115 8.63 6.34 4.44
C LEU A 115 8.41 6.74 5.92
N ASN A 116 8.27 8.03 6.18
CA ASN A 116 8.05 8.53 7.53
C ASN A 116 6.66 8.19 8.07
N ILE A 117 5.62 8.15 7.21
CA ILE A 117 4.29 7.62 7.59
C ILE A 117 4.38 6.14 7.96
N VAL A 118 5.10 5.33 7.17
CA VAL A 118 5.29 3.89 7.45
C VAL A 118 5.99 3.67 8.78
N ARG A 119 7.04 4.46 9.06
CA ARG A 119 7.77 4.40 10.34
C ARG A 119 6.93 4.85 11.52
N TYR A 120 6.10 5.87 11.33
CA TYR A 120 5.09 6.27 12.32
C TYR A 120 4.18 5.09 12.66
N HIS A 121 3.55 4.46 11.65
CA HIS A 121 2.64 3.35 11.88
C HIS A 121 3.31 2.14 12.56
N LYS A 122 4.56 1.86 12.20
CA LYS A 122 5.36 0.80 12.81
C LYS A 122 5.63 1.04 14.30
N LEU A 123 5.82 2.30 14.72
CA LEU A 123 6.26 2.64 16.08
C LEU A 123 5.18 3.27 16.96
N LYS A 124 4.04 3.75 16.44
CA LYS A 124 3.09 4.57 17.22
C LYS A 124 2.58 3.92 18.51
N ASN A 125 2.49 2.58 18.51
CA ASN A 125 2.04 1.79 19.67
C ASN A 125 3.19 1.28 20.56
N ILE A 126 4.45 1.49 20.15
CA ILE A 126 5.66 1.00 20.85
C ILE A 126 6.45 2.16 21.44
N ASN A 127 6.73 3.17 20.61
CA ASN A 127 7.45 4.38 20.97
C ASN A 127 6.81 5.57 20.27
N LYS A 128 5.76 6.12 20.89
CA LYS A 128 4.98 7.24 20.36
C LYS A 128 5.84 8.48 20.10
N HIS A 129 6.80 8.78 20.98
CA HIS A 129 7.70 9.91 20.79
C HIS A 129 8.51 9.75 19.49
N LYS A 130 9.12 8.59 19.27
CA LYS A 130 9.89 8.32 18.05
C LYS A 130 8.99 8.24 16.81
N ALA A 131 7.78 7.71 16.94
CA ALA A 131 6.80 7.71 15.85
C ALA A 131 6.45 9.14 15.43
N ASN A 132 6.11 10.00 16.39
CA ASN A 132 5.78 11.40 16.17
C ASN A 132 6.92 12.17 15.50
N SER A 133 8.18 11.91 15.87
CA SER A 133 9.32 12.60 15.25
C SER A 133 9.40 12.40 13.73
N TYR A 134 8.96 11.25 13.20
CA TYR A 134 8.93 11.02 11.75
C TYR A 134 7.87 11.89 11.06
N ILE A 135 6.74 12.13 11.71
CA ILE A 135 5.71 13.02 11.17
C ILE A 135 6.18 14.49 11.27
N GLU A 136 6.85 14.86 12.35
CA GLU A 136 7.46 16.18 12.52
C GLU A 136 8.54 16.45 11.45
N GLU A 137 9.35 15.45 11.10
CA GLU A 137 10.30 15.54 9.96
C GLU A 137 9.59 15.83 8.63
N ASN A 138 8.41 15.22 8.39
CA ASN A 138 7.61 15.54 7.20
C ASN A 138 7.07 16.96 7.26
N ILE A 139 6.54 17.39 8.41
CA ILE A 139 6.04 18.75 8.60
C ILE A 139 7.13 19.78 8.33
N ALA A 140 8.35 19.58 8.84
CA ALA A 140 9.47 20.47 8.58
C ALA A 140 9.74 20.63 7.07
N ARG A 141 9.80 19.52 6.33
CA ARG A 141 10.01 19.52 4.87
C ARG A 141 8.87 20.23 4.11
N ILE A 142 7.63 20.01 4.54
CA ILE A 142 6.43 20.64 3.97
C ILE A 142 6.47 22.15 4.23
N THR A 143 6.80 22.57 5.47
CA THR A 143 6.92 23.98 5.85
C THR A 143 8.03 24.67 5.09
N ASP A 144 9.19 24.04 4.88
CA ASP A 144 10.26 24.58 4.03
C ASP A 144 9.77 24.79 2.59
N SER A 145 8.94 23.88 2.09
CA SER A 145 8.33 23.99 0.75
C SER A 145 7.30 25.13 0.68
N LEU A 146 6.47 25.31 1.73
CA LEU A 146 5.53 26.44 1.83
C LEU A 146 6.27 27.79 1.89
N ASN A 147 7.36 27.87 2.64
CA ASN A 147 8.14 29.11 2.77
C ASN A 147 8.76 29.54 1.42
N THR A 148 9.10 28.57 0.57
CA THR A 148 9.64 28.85 -0.78
C THR A 148 8.55 29.09 -1.82
N LYS A 149 7.37 28.48 -1.66
CA LYS A 149 6.21 28.59 -2.59
C LYS A 149 4.90 28.84 -1.84
N PRO A 150 4.71 30.03 -1.24
CA PRO A 150 3.59 30.29 -0.33
C PRO A 150 2.21 30.29 -0.98
N LYS A 151 2.13 30.26 -2.32
CA LYS A 151 0.87 30.21 -3.07
C LYS A 151 0.49 28.80 -3.52
N ASP A 152 1.31 27.79 -3.26
CA ASP A 152 1.01 26.41 -3.63
C ASP A 152 0.03 25.80 -2.63
N SER A 153 -1.26 25.95 -2.93
CA SER A 153 -2.37 25.52 -2.07
C SER A 153 -2.40 24.00 -1.84
N LEU A 154 -1.79 23.21 -2.74
CA LEU A 154 -1.77 21.76 -2.63
C LEU A 154 -0.88 21.28 -1.46
N ILE A 155 0.18 22.04 -1.13
CA ILE A 155 1.11 21.70 -0.05
C ILE A 155 0.42 21.75 1.32
N TYR A 156 -0.61 22.58 1.48
CA TYR A 156 -1.41 22.61 2.71
C TYR A 156 -2.19 21.31 2.95
N ALA A 157 -2.60 20.60 1.90
CA ALA A 157 -3.23 19.28 2.06
C ALA A 157 -2.26 18.28 2.69
N ASP A 158 -0.99 18.29 2.25
CA ASP A 158 0.08 17.46 2.85
C ASP A 158 0.34 17.87 4.31
N TYR A 159 0.43 19.18 4.57
CA TYR A 159 0.63 19.72 5.93
C TYR A 159 -0.44 19.22 6.89
N PHE A 160 -1.70 19.43 6.56
CA PHE A 160 -2.81 19.08 7.42
C PHE A 160 -3.02 17.56 7.52
N SER A 161 -2.68 16.81 6.47
CA SER A 161 -2.61 15.35 6.54
C SER A 161 -1.58 14.91 7.58
N MET A 162 -0.41 15.55 7.66
CA MET A 162 0.60 15.24 8.68
C MET A 162 0.14 15.67 10.07
N ARG A 163 -0.47 16.86 10.21
CA ARG A 163 -1.04 17.34 11.49
C ARG A 163 -2.05 16.35 12.05
N MET A 164 -2.92 15.79 11.21
CA MET A 164 -3.91 14.78 11.62
C MET A 164 -3.27 13.57 12.32
N PHE A 165 -2.09 13.10 11.91
CA PHE A 165 -1.39 12.01 12.60
C PHE A 165 -0.86 12.39 13.99
N LEU A 166 -0.58 13.68 14.24
CA LEU A 166 -0.07 14.16 15.53
C LEU A 166 -1.19 14.52 16.50
N VAL A 167 -2.19 15.26 16.01
CA VAL A 167 -3.22 15.88 16.87
C VAL A 167 -4.60 15.24 16.73
N GLY A 168 -4.78 14.32 15.78
CA GLY A 168 -6.06 13.72 15.45
C GLY A 168 -6.91 14.61 14.52
N LYS A 169 -8.01 14.05 14.02
CA LYS A 169 -8.89 14.71 13.04
C LYS A 169 -9.49 16.01 13.53
N GLU A 170 -10.10 16.00 14.73
CA GLU A 170 -10.84 17.14 15.26
C GLU A 170 -9.94 18.36 15.42
N LYS A 171 -8.76 18.18 16.02
CA LYS A 171 -7.80 19.26 16.21
C LYS A 171 -7.23 19.75 14.89
N ALA A 172 -6.95 18.86 13.94
CA ALA A 172 -6.49 19.28 12.61
C ALA A 172 -7.56 20.10 11.86
N ILE A 173 -8.84 19.74 12.00
CA ILE A 173 -9.96 20.54 11.45
C ILE A 173 -10.04 21.91 12.13
N MET A 174 -9.90 21.97 13.45
CA MET A 174 -9.87 23.26 14.18
C MET A 174 -8.72 24.15 13.72
N GLU A 175 -7.55 23.58 13.44
CA GLU A 175 -6.42 24.31 12.87
C GLU A 175 -6.76 24.88 11.48
N ILE A 176 -7.44 24.12 10.61
CA ILE A 176 -7.92 24.62 9.31
C ILE A 176 -8.91 25.77 9.49
N ASP A 177 -9.88 25.63 10.41
CA ASP A 177 -10.87 26.68 10.67
C ASP A 177 -10.19 27.97 11.19
N SER A 178 -9.13 27.84 11.98
CA SER A 178 -8.34 28.99 12.44
C SER A 178 -7.62 29.72 11.31
N MET A 179 -7.20 29.02 10.25
CA MET A 179 -6.58 29.65 9.08
C MET A 179 -7.58 30.34 8.16
N GLN A 180 -8.87 29.97 8.23
CA GLN A 180 -9.91 30.56 7.39
C GLN A 180 -10.21 32.02 7.79
N THR A 181 -9.92 32.42 9.04
CA THR A 181 -10.16 33.78 9.52
C THR A 181 -9.37 34.83 8.75
N ASP A 182 -8.19 34.45 8.25
CA ASP A 182 -7.26 35.35 7.57
C ASP A 182 -7.53 35.44 6.04
N LYS A 183 -8.49 34.66 5.52
CA LYS A 183 -9.03 34.69 4.14
C LYS A 183 -7.99 34.72 3.00
N VAL A 184 -6.87 34.02 3.17
CA VAL A 184 -5.83 33.92 2.11
C VAL A 184 -6.34 33.17 0.88
N TYR A 185 -7.22 32.17 1.08
CA TYR A 185 -7.81 31.35 0.01
C TYR A 185 -9.34 31.45 -0.02
N PRO A 186 -9.99 31.04 -1.13
CA PRO A 186 -11.44 30.91 -1.19
C PRO A 186 -11.98 29.92 -0.15
N LYS A 187 -13.22 30.10 0.30
CA LYS A 187 -13.88 29.20 1.27
C LYS A 187 -13.83 27.73 0.86
N ASP A 188 -14.11 27.45 -0.41
CA ASP A 188 -14.17 26.08 -0.96
C ASP A 188 -12.85 25.31 -0.78
N PHE A 189 -11.71 26.02 -0.75
CA PHE A 189 -10.42 25.40 -0.48
C PHE A 189 -10.35 24.84 0.95
N TYR A 190 -10.75 25.62 1.95
CA TYR A 190 -10.77 25.18 3.34
C TYR A 190 -11.79 24.06 3.57
N ASP A 191 -12.94 24.14 2.90
CA ASP A 191 -13.96 23.08 2.98
C ASP A 191 -13.44 21.77 2.37
N LEU A 192 -12.70 21.82 1.26
CA LEU A 192 -12.02 20.66 0.68
C LEU A 192 -10.97 20.06 1.62
N LEU A 193 -10.14 20.89 2.27
CA LEU A 193 -9.16 20.42 3.26
C LEU A 193 -9.83 19.73 4.45
N LYS A 194 -10.96 20.27 4.93
CA LYS A 194 -11.71 19.63 6.03
C LYS A 194 -12.31 18.31 5.60
N GLU A 195 -12.86 18.24 4.40
CA GLU A 195 -13.47 17.01 3.89
C GLU A 195 -12.45 15.89 3.76
N SER A 196 -11.24 16.17 3.26
CA SER A 196 -10.18 15.17 3.15
C SER A 196 -9.78 14.57 4.50
N ILE A 197 -9.76 15.37 5.58
CA ILE A 197 -9.51 14.88 6.94
C ILE A 197 -10.68 14.07 7.48
N LYS A 198 -11.92 14.53 7.25
CA LYS A 198 -13.14 13.85 7.73
C LYS A 198 -13.24 12.44 7.17
N VAL A 199 -13.05 12.27 5.86
CA VAL A 199 -13.20 10.98 5.17
C VAL A 199 -12.02 10.03 5.38
N TYR A 200 -10.90 10.51 5.91
CA TYR A 200 -9.73 9.66 6.14
C TYR A 200 -10.04 8.50 7.11
N PRO A 201 -9.62 7.24 6.86
CA PRO A 201 -9.99 6.14 7.75
C PRO A 201 -9.35 6.28 9.15
N GLY A 202 -10.18 6.34 10.20
CA GLY A 202 -9.70 6.49 11.58
C GLY A 202 -8.82 5.35 12.06
N GLU A 203 -8.94 4.16 11.45
CA GLU A 203 -8.10 2.98 11.70
C GLU A 203 -6.60 3.20 11.39
N HIS A 204 -6.28 4.22 10.58
CA HIS A 204 -4.91 4.59 10.26
C HIS A 204 -4.33 5.65 11.21
N LEU A 205 -5.13 6.27 12.08
CA LEU A 205 -4.65 7.26 13.05
C LEU A 205 -4.16 6.61 14.33
#